data_AF-A0A942M679-F1
#
_entry.id   AF-A0A942M679-F1
#
_cell.length_a   1.000
_cell.length_b   1.000
_cell.length_c   1.000
_cell.angle_alpha   90.00
_cell.angle_beta   90.00
_cell.angle_gamma   90.00
#
_symmetry.space_group_name_H-M   'P 1'
#
loop_
_entity.id
_entity.type
_entity.pdbx_description
1 polymer ?
#
loop_
_entity_poly.entity_id
_entity_poly.type
_entity_poly.pdbx_seq_one_letter_code
_entity_poly.pdbx_strand_id
1 'polypeptide(L)'
;MLMINHDDIDQIKYSLGIINEKIGQAASRAGRSGTEITIVAVTKTILPSKIHAAIEAGITVIGENRVQEAISKYPDIANQVEWHLIGHLQTNKV
;
A
#
# COMPACT_ATOMS: atom_id res chain seq x y z
N MET A 1 -9.04 -11.56 -16.69
CA MET A 1 -8.70 -10.13 -16.76
C MET A 1 -9.40 -9.46 -15.60
N LEU A 2 -8.66 -9.00 -14.58
CA LEU A 2 -9.24 -8.27 -13.45
C LEU A 2 -9.77 -6.93 -13.99
N MET A 3 -11.06 -6.65 -13.80
CA MET A 3 -11.61 -5.35 -14.19
C MET A 3 -11.15 -4.33 -13.14
N ILE A 4 -10.18 -3.51 -13.51
CA ILE A 4 -9.69 -2.41 -12.66
C ILE A 4 -10.70 -1.27 -12.74
N ASN A 5 -11.19 -0.85 -11.59
CA ASN A 5 -12.18 0.23 -11.49
C ASN A 5 -11.46 1.58 -11.55
N HIS A 6 -11.71 2.36 -12.60
CA HIS A 6 -11.07 3.67 -12.78
C HIS A 6 -11.46 4.66 -11.69
N ASP A 7 -12.69 4.56 -11.16
CA ASP A 7 -13.13 5.40 -10.05
C ASP A 7 -12.31 5.14 -8.78
N ASP A 8 -11.92 3.88 -8.52
CA ASP A 8 -11.04 3.56 -7.39
C ASP A 8 -9.65 4.18 -7.58
N ILE A 9 -9.09 4.15 -8.79
CA ILE A 9 -7.77 4.75 -9.08
C ILE A 9 -7.81 6.25 -8.78
N ASP A 10 -8.81 6.97 -9.31
CA ASP A 10 -8.89 8.42 -9.17
C ASP A 10 -9.11 8.83 -7.71
N GLN A 11 -9.96 8.10 -6.98
CA GLN A 11 -10.15 8.33 -5.54
C GLN A 11 -8.88 8.07 -4.73
N ILE A 12 -8.12 7.02 -5.06
CA ILE A 12 -6.86 6.72 -4.38
C ILE A 12 -5.80 7.77 -4.73
N LYS A 13 -5.67 8.19 -5.99
CA LYS A 13 -4.76 9.27 -6.41
C LYS A 13 -5.05 10.57 -5.68
N TYR A 14 -6.33 10.94 -5.59
CA TYR A 14 -6.76 12.13 -4.84
C TYR A 14 -6.37 12.03 -3.36
N SER A 15 -6.64 10.88 -2.75
CA SER A 15 -6.27 10.61 -1.35
C SER A 15 -4.77 10.67 -1.12
N LEU A 16 -3.96 10.12 -2.05
CA LEU A 16 -2.51 10.18 -2.00
C LEU A 16 -1.98 11.61 -2.11
N GLY A 17 -2.59 12.47 -2.94
CA GLY A 17 -2.24 13.89 -3.00
C GLY A 17 -2.37 14.57 -1.63
N ILE A 18 -3.50 14.36 -0.96
CA ILE A 18 -3.76 14.91 0.38
C ILE A 18 -2.75 14.36 1.41
N ILE A 19 -2.47 13.05 1.36
CA ILE A 19 -1.54 12.42 2.29
C ILE A 19 -0.12 12.95 2.08
N ASN A 20 0.34 13.05 0.82
CA ASN A 20 1.66 13.58 0.48
C ASN A 20 1.83 15.03 0.92
N GLU A 21 0.80 15.87 0.79
CA GLU A 21 0.82 17.24 1.30
C GLU A 21 1.01 17.26 2.83
N LYS A 22 0.24 16.44 3.56
CA LYS A 22 0.36 16.32 5.02
C LYS A 22 1.75 15.82 5.44
N ILE A 23 2.29 14.84 4.71
CA ILE A 23 3.65 14.32 4.91
C ILE A 23 4.68 15.44 4.72
N GLY A 24 4.60 16.19 3.62
CA GLY A 24 5.50 17.30 3.34
C GLY A 24 5.49 18.36 4.44
N GLN A 25 4.30 18.77 4.88
CA GLN A 25 4.15 19.72 6.00
C GLN A 25 4.74 19.18 7.31
N ALA A 26 4.50 17.90 7.63
CA ALA A 26 5.01 17.28 8.85
C ALA A 26 6.54 17.10 8.83
N ALA A 27 7.09 16.65 7.70
CA ALA A 27 8.53 16.49 7.50
C ALA A 27 9.25 17.83 7.62
N SER A 28 8.71 18.88 6.98
CA SER A 28 9.27 20.23 7.05
C SER A 28 9.33 20.76 8.49
N ARG A 29 8.27 20.57 9.29
CA ARG A 29 8.28 20.93 10.73
C ARG A 29 9.35 20.19 11.54
N ALA A 30 9.72 18.99 11.10
CA ALA A 30 10.77 18.17 11.72
C ALA A 30 12.17 18.40 11.11
N GLY A 31 12.33 19.35 10.17
CA GLY A 31 13.60 19.59 9.48
C GLY A 31 14.01 18.46 8.53
N ARG A 32 13.06 17.67 8.02
CA ARG A 32 13.28 16.52 7.13
C ARG A 32 12.61 16.73 5.77
N SER A 33 13.04 15.97 4.77
CA SER A 33 12.35 15.90 3.47
C SER A 33 11.18 14.92 3.52
N GLY A 34 10.03 15.29 2.94
CA GLY A 34 8.89 14.39 2.80
C GLY A 34 9.20 13.12 2.00
N THR A 35 10.19 13.18 1.10
CA THR A 35 10.67 12.03 0.31
C THR A 35 11.38 10.97 1.15
N GLU A 36 11.79 11.28 2.38
CA GLU A 36 12.35 10.31 3.31
C GLU A 36 11.27 9.45 4.00
N ILE A 37 9.99 9.77 3.79
CA ILE A 37 8.86 9.08 4.41
C ILE A 37 8.21 8.17 3.37
N THR A 38 8.16 6.88 3.69
CA THR A 38 7.51 5.87 2.83
C THR A 38 6.06 5.67 3.27
N ILE A 39 5.12 5.75 2.32
CA ILE A 39 3.74 5.36 2.54
C ILE A 39 3.63 3.84 2.40
N VAL A 40 3.16 3.18 3.46
CA VAL A 40 2.82 1.75 3.44
C VAL A 40 1.30 1.61 3.41
N ALA A 41 0.75 1.16 2.29
CA ALA A 41 -0.70 0.97 2.16
C ALA A 41 -1.11 -0.33 2.86
N VAL A 42 -1.94 -0.24 3.92
CA VAL A 42 -2.41 -1.44 4.64
C VAL A 42 -3.51 -2.12 3.86
N THR A 43 -3.26 -3.35 3.38
CA THR A 43 -4.14 -4.06 2.45
C THR A 43 -4.86 -5.26 3.04
N LYS A 44 -4.77 -5.49 4.37
CA LYS A 44 -5.53 -6.53 5.07
C LYS A 44 -7.01 -6.46 4.69
N THR A 45 -7.64 -7.61 4.40
CA THR A 45 -9.05 -7.70 3.98
C THR A 45 -9.44 -6.97 2.68
N ILE A 46 -8.48 -6.37 1.96
CA ILE A 46 -8.73 -5.71 0.67
C ILE A 46 -8.57 -6.70 -0.49
N LEU A 47 -9.46 -6.60 -1.50
CA LEU A 47 -9.43 -7.42 -2.71
C LEU A 47 -8.25 -7.06 -3.63
N PRO A 48 -7.67 -8.03 -4.37
CA PRO A 48 -6.57 -7.78 -5.31
C PRO A 48 -6.85 -6.67 -6.33
N SER A 49 -8.07 -6.57 -6.87
CA SER A 49 -8.43 -5.53 -7.85
C SER A 49 -8.23 -4.11 -7.31
N LYS A 50 -8.57 -3.87 -6.03
CA LYS A 50 -8.38 -2.58 -5.39
C LYS A 50 -6.92 -2.31 -5.03
N ILE A 51 -6.15 -3.37 -4.75
CA ILE A 51 -4.70 -3.28 -4.56
C ILE A 51 -4.05 -2.87 -5.89
N HIS A 52 -4.45 -3.45 -7.02
CA HIS A 52 -3.99 -3.01 -8.35
C HIS A 52 -4.32 -1.54 -8.63
N ALA A 53 -5.54 -1.10 -8.33
CA ALA A 53 -5.89 0.31 -8.47
C ALA A 53 -4.99 1.22 -7.60
N ALA A 54 -4.61 0.77 -6.40
CA ALA A 54 -3.68 1.50 -5.55
C ALA A 54 -2.26 1.56 -6.13
N ILE A 55 -1.79 0.47 -6.74
CA ILE A 55 -0.50 0.40 -7.43
C ILE A 55 -0.48 1.37 -8.62
N GLU A 56 -1.52 1.34 -9.45
CA GLU A 56 -1.67 2.27 -10.57
C GLU A 56 -1.82 3.73 -10.13
N ALA A 57 -2.32 3.97 -8.91
CA ALA A 57 -2.35 5.27 -8.28
C ALA A 57 -0.99 5.74 -7.73
N GLY A 58 0.02 4.86 -7.68
CA GLY A 58 1.39 5.18 -7.27
C GLY A 58 1.84 4.58 -5.93
N ILE A 59 1.06 3.66 -5.33
CA ILE A 59 1.54 2.89 -4.18
C ILE A 59 2.62 1.90 -4.61
N THR A 60 3.75 1.92 -3.91
CA THR A 60 4.88 1.01 -4.15
C THR A 60 5.14 0.03 -2.99
N VAL A 61 4.54 0.27 -1.82
CA VAL A 61 4.72 -0.58 -0.62
C VAL A 61 3.36 -0.91 -0.01
N ILE A 62 3.11 -2.20 0.26
CA ILE A 62 1.89 -2.67 0.90
C ILE A 62 2.17 -3.39 2.21
N GLY A 63 1.23 -3.30 3.14
CA GLY A 63 1.29 -3.86 4.47
C GLY A 63 0.20 -4.91 4.71
N GLU A 64 0.59 -6.14 5.03
CA GLU A 64 -0.34 -7.21 5.42
C GLU A 64 -0.20 -7.55 6.91
N ASN A 65 -1.32 -7.92 7.53
CA ASN A 65 -1.34 -8.33 8.93
C ASN A 65 -1.10 -9.84 9.12
N ARG A 66 -1.36 -10.65 8.08
CA ARG A 66 -1.32 -12.11 8.16
C ARG A 66 -0.61 -12.68 6.94
N VAL A 67 0.34 -13.59 7.17
CA VAL A 67 1.10 -14.26 6.11
C VAL A 67 0.19 -15.00 5.12
N GLN A 68 -0.90 -15.62 5.60
CA GLN A 68 -1.84 -16.33 4.73
C GLN A 68 -2.58 -15.39 3.76
N GLU A 69 -2.95 -14.19 4.21
CA GLU A 69 -3.56 -13.18 3.33
C GLU A 69 -2.53 -12.73 2.29
N ALA A 70 -1.29 -12.46 2.71
CA ALA A 70 -0.20 -12.12 1.80
C ALA A 70 0.01 -13.22 0.74
N ILE A 71 0.12 -14.48 1.14
CA ILE A 71 0.28 -15.63 0.23
C ILE A 71 -0.88 -15.72 -0.76
N SER A 72 -2.12 -15.52 -0.31
CA SER A 72 -3.30 -15.60 -1.19
C SER A 72 -3.31 -14.52 -2.29
N LYS A 73 -2.69 -13.37 -2.03
CA LYS A 73 -2.59 -12.22 -2.94
C LYS A 73 -1.30 -12.22 -3.77
N TYR A 74 -0.28 -12.95 -3.31
CA TYR A 74 1.07 -12.94 -3.87
C TYR A 74 1.11 -13.25 -5.37
N PRO A 75 0.40 -14.28 -5.91
CA PRO A 75 0.45 -14.59 -7.33
C PRO A 75 0.03 -13.44 -8.25
N ASP A 76 -0.89 -12.59 -7.78
CA ASP A 76 -1.41 -11.47 -8.56
C ASP A 76 -0.55 -10.21 -8.43
N ILE A 77 0.12 -10.01 -7.29
CA ILE A 77 0.69 -8.70 -6.89
C ILE A 77 2.23 -8.70 -6.73
N ALA A 78 2.86 -9.85 -6.47
CA ALA A 78 4.23 -9.97 -5.95
C ALA A 78 5.30 -9.07 -6.60
N ASN A 79 5.27 -8.89 -7.91
CA ASN A 79 6.33 -8.23 -8.66
C ASN A 79 6.10 -6.72 -8.88
N GLN A 80 5.07 -6.15 -8.26
CA GLN A 80 4.67 -4.74 -8.49
C GLN A 80 4.99 -3.83 -7.29
N VAL A 81 5.17 -4.41 -6.10
CA VAL A 81 5.32 -3.67 -4.84
C VAL A 81 6.23 -4.39 -3.85
N GLU A 82 6.77 -3.62 -2.91
CA GLU A 82 7.40 -4.15 -1.71
C GLU A 82 6.34 -4.57 -0.69
N TRP A 83 6.57 -5.70 0.00
CA TRP A 83 5.64 -6.27 0.97
C TRP A 83 6.18 -6.16 2.39
N HIS A 84 5.41 -5.56 3.27
CA HIS A 84 5.71 -5.48 4.70
C HIS A 84 4.71 -6.32 5.49
N LEU A 85 5.19 -7.27 6.29
CA LEU A 85 4.35 -7.88 7.32
C LEU A 85 4.32 -6.95 8.53
N ILE A 86 3.18 -6.28 8.74
CA ILE A 86 3.00 -5.30 9.82
C ILE A 86 2.18 -5.86 11.00
N GLY A 87 1.74 -7.11 10.89
CA GLY A 87 1.08 -7.86 11.96
C GLY A 87 2.04 -8.80 12.69
N HIS A 88 1.51 -9.50 13.68
CA HIS A 88 2.28 -10.48 14.44
C HIS A 88 2.59 -11.73 13.60
N LEU A 89 3.86 -12.09 13.50
CA LEU A 89 4.30 -13.34 12.88
C LEU A 89 4.16 -14.50 13.87
N GLN A 90 3.21 -15.38 13.60
CA GLN A 90 3.01 -16.59 14.40
C GLN A 90 4.10 -17.61 14.10
N THR A 91 4.65 -18.27 15.13
CA THR A 91 5.77 -19.24 15.02
C THR A 91 5.50 -20.39 14.05
N ASN A 92 4.23 -20.75 13.80
CA ASN A 92 3.86 -21.80 12.85
C ASN A 92 3.66 -21.29 11.40
N LYS A 93 4.18 -20.10 11.08
CA LYS A 93 4.04 -19.41 9.77
C LYS A 93 5.37 -18.91 9.20
N VAL A 94 6.49 -19.45 9.69
CA VAL A 94 7.86 -19.27 9.13
C VAL A 94 8.29 -20.49 8.34
#